data_AF-A0A059G9F6-F1
#
_entry.id   AF-A0A059G9F6-F1
#
_cell.length_a   1.000
_cell.length_b   1.000
_cell.length_c   1.000
_cell.angle_alpha   90.00
_cell.angle_beta   90.00
_cell.angle_gamma   90.00
#
_symmetry.space_group_name_H-M   'P 1'
#
loop_
_entity.id
_entity.type
_entity.pdbx_description
1 polymer ?
#
loop_
_entity_poly.entity_id
_entity_poly.type
_entity_poly.pdbx_seq_one_letter_code
_entity_poly.pdbx_strand_id
1 'polypeptide(L)'
;MWTPRSAGDWLAVALAGVASASVIAGLVIIGGPSKARDIQRDDMRLQAVVSTAEALNCYSRGIGPLPGDMQVARRAIAEPGSPARLAQGCSNVDWKDDPISGEPFEIRPVDTKQAEICAVFARPGDGDAQSYYYGYGAAYINAETTRPEAGQFCYTVNLTAEPG
;
A
#
# COMPACT_ATOMS: atom_id res chain seq x y z
N MET A 1 -8.98 -47.07 7.78
CA MET A 1 -10.38 -46.66 8.02
C MET A 1 -10.76 -47.15 9.41
N TRP A 2 -10.82 -46.25 10.40
CA TRP A 2 -11.14 -46.58 11.78
C TRP A 2 -12.66 -46.47 11.95
N THR A 3 -13.34 -47.55 12.32
CA THR A 3 -14.80 -47.56 12.57
C THR A 3 -15.05 -47.41 14.06
N PRO A 4 -15.86 -46.44 14.52
CA PRO A 4 -16.19 -46.26 15.94
C PRO A 4 -16.91 -47.50 16.47
N ARG A 5 -16.49 -48.03 17.63
CA ARG A 5 -16.98 -49.30 18.19
C ARG A 5 -17.77 -49.14 19.48
N SER A 6 -17.75 -47.96 20.09
CA SER A 6 -18.45 -47.65 21.34
C SER A 6 -19.16 -46.31 21.29
N ALA A 7 -20.12 -46.09 22.20
CA ALA A 7 -20.83 -44.82 22.34
C ALA A 7 -19.87 -43.64 22.60
N GLY A 8 -18.73 -43.89 23.26
CA GLY A 8 -17.68 -42.89 23.48
C GLY A 8 -16.95 -42.48 22.20
N ASP A 9 -16.70 -43.42 21.28
CA ASP A 9 -16.06 -43.12 19.99
C ASP A 9 -16.97 -42.26 19.10
N TRP A 10 -18.28 -42.51 19.13
CA TRP A 10 -19.27 -41.71 18.43
C TRP A 10 -19.35 -40.28 18.98
N LEU A 11 -19.24 -40.12 20.29
CA LEU A 11 -19.23 -38.82 20.95
C LEU A 11 -17.97 -38.01 20.60
N ALA A 12 -16.81 -38.69 20.51
CA ALA A 12 -15.56 -38.07 20.07
C ALA A 12 -15.61 -37.61 18.60
N VAL A 13 -16.17 -38.42 17.69
CA VAL A 13 -16.37 -38.03 16.28
C VAL A 13 -17.33 -36.85 16.17
N ALA A 14 -18.42 -36.85 16.93
CA ALA A 14 -19.39 -35.76 16.95
C ALA A 14 -18.75 -34.45 17.42
N LEU A 15 -17.96 -34.49 18.51
CA LEU A 15 -17.24 -33.32 19.03
C LEU A 15 -16.19 -32.78 18.04
N ALA A 16 -15.40 -33.67 17.42
CA ALA A 16 -14.42 -33.27 16.40
C ALA A 16 -15.10 -32.64 15.17
N GLY A 17 -16.25 -33.17 14.76
CA GLY A 17 -17.06 -32.61 13.67
C GLY A 17 -17.59 -31.22 13.99
N VAL A 18 -18.17 -31.02 15.18
CA VAL A 18 -18.68 -29.72 15.62
C VAL A 18 -17.57 -28.69 15.75
N ALA A 19 -16.42 -29.07 16.32
CA ALA A 19 -15.25 -28.18 16.44
C ALA A 19 -14.67 -27.80 15.07
N SER A 20 -14.62 -28.74 14.12
CA SER A 20 -14.15 -28.45 12.76
C SER A 20 -15.12 -27.53 12.02
N ALA A 21 -16.42 -27.78 12.15
CA ALA A 21 -17.46 -26.98 11.52
C ALA A 21 -17.49 -25.54 12.07
N SER A 22 -17.27 -25.33 13.37
CA SER A 22 -17.22 -23.99 13.95
C SER A 22 -16.00 -23.20 13.49
N VAL A 23 -14.84 -23.84 13.35
CA VAL A 23 -13.62 -23.22 12.79
C VAL A 23 -13.82 -22.84 11.32
N ILE A 24 -14.41 -23.73 10.51
CA ILE A 24 -14.69 -23.46 9.09
C ILE A 24 -15.71 -22.32 8.96
N ALA A 25 -16.80 -22.36 9.74
CA ALA A 25 -17.80 -21.30 9.74
C ALA A 25 -17.21 -19.95 10.14
N GLY A 26 -16.34 -19.91 11.17
CA GLY A 26 -15.61 -18.70 11.56
C GLY A 26 -14.73 -18.15 10.43
N LEU A 27 -14.00 -19.02 9.74
CA LEU A 27 -13.14 -18.64 8.61
C LEU A 27 -13.92 -18.13 7.39
N VAL A 28 -15.11 -18.67 7.13
CA VAL A 28 -15.98 -18.20 6.04
C VAL A 28 -16.60 -16.84 6.36
N ILE A 29 -17.03 -16.62 7.60
CA ILE A 29 -17.69 -15.38 8.03
C ILE A 29 -16.69 -14.22 8.17
N ILE A 30 -15.51 -14.47 8.74
CA ILE A 30 -14.51 -13.43 9.02
C ILE A 30 -13.60 -13.19 7.80
N GLY A 31 -13.54 -14.15 6.88
CA GLY A 31 -12.58 -14.19 5.79
C GLY A 31 -11.32 -14.95 6.20
N GLY A 32 -10.84 -15.80 5.30
CA GLY A 32 -9.68 -16.64 5.56
C GLY A 32 -8.37 -15.85 5.72
N PRO A 33 -7.29 -16.51 6.18
CA PRO A 33 -5.97 -15.90 6.36
C PRO A 33 -5.39 -15.25 5.08
N SER A 34 -5.88 -15.62 3.91
CA SER A 34 -5.56 -14.95 2.64
C SER A 34 -6.02 -13.50 2.60
N LYS A 35 -7.27 -13.23 2.99
CA LYS A 35 -7.84 -11.87 2.97
C LYS A 35 -7.07 -10.92 3.89
N ALA A 36 -6.71 -11.39 5.09
CA ALA A 36 -5.89 -10.62 6.04
C ALA A 36 -4.50 -10.28 5.48
N ARG A 37 -3.88 -11.23 4.76
CA ARG A 37 -2.58 -10.99 4.10
C ARG A 37 -2.70 -9.99 2.94
N ASP A 38 -3.78 -10.07 2.17
CA ASP A 38 -4.01 -9.14 1.07
C ASP A 38 -4.28 -7.72 1.59
N ILE A 39 -5.00 -7.58 2.72
CA ILE A 39 -5.12 -6.29 3.43
C ILE A 39 -3.75 -5.74 3.76
N GLN A 40 -2.95 -6.52 4.49
CA GLN A 40 -1.63 -6.09 4.94
C GLN A 40 -0.69 -5.73 3.78
N ARG A 41 -0.74 -6.49 2.68
CA ARG A 41 0.08 -6.22 1.48
C ARG A 41 -0.33 -4.93 0.80
N ASP A 42 -1.63 -4.70 0.65
CA ASP A 42 -2.14 -3.46 0.03
C ASP A 42 -1.81 -2.24 0.91
N ASP A 43 -1.84 -2.38 2.23
CA ASP A 43 -1.47 -1.31 3.17
C ASP A 43 0.03 -0.98 3.06
N MET A 44 0.90 -1.99 3.02
CA MET A 44 2.35 -1.78 2.84
C MET A 44 2.65 -1.10 1.49
N ARG A 45 1.96 -1.49 0.42
CA ARG A 45 2.07 -0.82 -0.89
C ARG A 45 1.63 0.62 -0.84
N LEU A 46 0.47 0.89 -0.23
CA LEU A 46 -0.04 2.25 -0.12
C LEU A 46 0.93 3.14 0.68
N GLN A 47 1.51 2.63 1.76
CA GLN A 47 2.53 3.35 2.51
C GLN A 47 3.77 3.69 1.65
N ALA A 48 4.26 2.72 0.87
CA ALA A 48 5.40 2.93 -0.03
C ALA A 48 5.08 3.93 -1.16
N VAL A 49 3.86 3.90 -1.70
CA VAL A 49 3.34 4.89 -2.65
C VAL A 49 3.34 6.29 -2.04
N VAL A 50 2.83 6.44 -0.82
CA VAL A 50 2.80 7.73 -0.10
C VAL A 50 4.21 8.27 0.15
N SER A 51 5.13 7.44 0.66
CA SER A 51 6.53 7.86 0.88
C SER A 51 7.20 8.31 -0.42
N THR A 52 6.95 7.59 -1.51
CA THR A 52 7.49 7.95 -2.82
C THR A 52 6.85 9.23 -3.38
N ALA A 53 5.55 9.45 -3.16
CA ALA A 53 4.87 10.69 -3.53
C ALA A 53 5.45 11.91 -2.79
N GLU A 54 5.74 11.77 -1.50
CA GLU A 54 6.46 12.78 -0.72
C GLU A 54 7.87 13.04 -1.29
N ALA A 55 8.61 11.99 -1.65
CA ALA A 55 9.91 12.11 -2.30
C ALA A 55 9.84 12.89 -3.62
N LEU A 56 8.82 12.64 -4.45
CA LEU A 56 8.60 13.37 -5.70
C LEU A 56 8.28 14.86 -5.45
N ASN A 57 7.47 15.16 -4.43
CA ASN A 57 7.21 16.54 -4.01
C ASN A 57 8.51 17.24 -3.58
N CYS A 58 9.33 16.58 -2.76
CA CYS A 58 10.62 17.11 -2.32
C CYS A 58 11.61 17.34 -3.47
N TYR A 59 11.66 16.43 -4.43
CA TYR A 59 12.42 16.64 -5.66
C TYR A 59 11.92 17.89 -6.41
N SER A 60 10.60 17.99 -6.61
CA SER A 60 9.96 19.12 -7.31
C SER A 60 10.32 20.46 -6.68
N ARG A 61 10.31 20.52 -5.34
CA ARG A 61 10.59 21.76 -4.58
C ARG A 61 12.07 22.14 -4.57
N GLY A 62 12.97 21.17 -4.45
CA GLY A 62 14.39 21.46 -4.33
C GLY A 62 15.13 21.60 -5.66
N ILE A 63 14.68 20.87 -6.70
CA ILE A 63 15.37 20.77 -7.99
C ILE A 63 14.52 21.33 -9.12
N GLY A 64 13.20 21.07 -9.12
CA GLY A 64 12.28 21.52 -10.15
C GLY A 64 11.53 20.35 -10.81
N PRO A 65 10.97 20.55 -12.02
CA PRO A 65 10.07 19.59 -12.66
C PRO A 65 10.63 18.17 -12.73
N LEU A 66 9.75 17.17 -12.59
CA LEU A 66 10.15 15.77 -12.63
C LEU A 66 10.83 15.42 -13.97
N PRO A 67 11.97 14.70 -13.95
CA PRO A 67 12.66 14.27 -15.15
C PRO A 67 11.88 13.16 -15.87
N GLY A 68 12.11 12.98 -17.16
CA GLY A 68 11.58 11.82 -17.90
C GLY A 68 12.21 10.49 -17.46
N ASP A 69 13.44 10.51 -16.96
CA ASP A 69 14.10 9.37 -16.31
C ASP A 69 14.04 9.50 -14.79
N MET A 70 13.19 8.69 -14.16
CA MET A 70 12.99 8.70 -12.71
C MET A 70 14.21 8.26 -11.90
N GLN A 71 15.20 7.60 -12.51
CA GLN A 71 16.46 7.30 -11.82
C GLN A 71 17.24 8.56 -11.44
N VAL A 72 17.06 9.66 -12.17
CA VAL A 72 17.63 10.96 -11.82
C VAL A 72 17.01 11.48 -10.51
N ALA A 73 15.69 11.44 -10.41
CA ALA A 73 14.99 11.87 -9.20
C ALA A 73 15.32 10.98 -7.99
N ARG A 74 15.34 9.67 -8.22
CA ARG A 74 15.70 8.68 -7.20
C ARG A 74 17.09 8.91 -6.61
N ARG A 75 18.11 9.14 -7.46
CA ARG A 75 19.48 9.40 -7.00
C ARG A 75 19.56 10.70 -6.19
N ALA A 76 18.87 11.75 -6.64
CA ALA A 76 18.84 13.01 -5.90
C ALA A 76 18.23 12.83 -4.50
N ILE A 77 17.13 12.07 -4.37
CA ILE A 77 16.50 11.80 -3.07
C ILE A 77 17.39 10.93 -2.16
N ALA A 78 18.14 10.00 -2.73
CA ALA A 78 19.05 9.14 -1.98
C ALA A 78 20.27 9.89 -1.41
N GLU A 79 20.63 11.05 -1.97
CA GLU A 79 21.79 11.84 -1.56
C GLU A 79 21.43 12.81 -0.40
N PRO A 80 21.98 12.65 0.82
CA PRO A 80 21.67 13.46 2.00
C PRO A 80 21.79 14.98 1.83
N GLY A 81 22.68 15.44 0.94
CA GLY A 81 22.99 16.85 0.69
C GLY A 81 22.41 17.42 -0.60
N SER A 82 21.55 16.68 -1.32
CA SER A 82 20.99 17.17 -2.56
C SER A 82 20.03 18.35 -2.32
N PRO A 83 19.83 19.24 -3.31
CA PRO A 83 18.83 20.31 -3.19
C PRO A 83 17.43 19.79 -2.85
N ALA A 84 17.07 18.58 -3.33
CA ALA A 84 15.80 17.93 -3.02
C ALA A 84 15.64 17.63 -1.52
N ARG A 85 16.68 17.14 -0.84
CA ARG A 85 16.64 16.88 0.61
C ARG A 85 16.83 18.11 1.47
N LEU A 86 17.50 19.13 0.94
CA LEU A 86 17.69 20.42 1.61
C LEU A 86 16.46 21.33 1.53
N ALA A 87 15.47 21.01 0.70
CA ALA A 87 14.19 21.70 0.69
C ALA A 87 13.50 21.61 2.07
N GLN A 88 12.77 22.66 2.45
CA GLN A 88 12.11 22.74 3.76
C GLN A 88 11.14 21.56 3.95
N GLY A 89 11.32 20.78 5.02
CA GLY A 89 10.50 19.60 5.35
C GLY A 89 10.92 18.31 4.65
N CYS A 90 12.00 18.31 3.85
CA CYS A 90 12.42 17.16 3.03
C CYS A 90 13.63 16.40 3.58
N SER A 91 14.07 16.71 4.80
CA SER A 91 15.31 16.18 5.36
C SER A 91 15.26 14.69 5.70
N ASN A 92 14.07 14.11 5.87
CA ASN A 92 13.85 12.70 6.23
C ASN A 92 13.08 11.91 5.17
N VAL A 93 12.92 12.49 3.98
CA VAL A 93 12.16 11.84 2.91
C VAL A 93 12.86 10.58 2.41
N ASP A 94 12.09 9.60 1.97
CA ASP A 94 12.60 8.33 1.48
C ASP A 94 11.84 7.85 0.24
N TRP A 95 12.57 7.26 -0.70
CA TRP A 95 12.00 6.68 -1.92
C TRP A 95 11.84 5.19 -1.73
N LYS A 96 10.63 4.66 -1.95
CA LYS A 96 10.34 3.22 -1.81
C LYS A 96 10.00 2.56 -3.15
N ASP A 97 10.40 1.30 -3.28
CA ASP A 97 9.87 0.41 -4.32
C ASP A 97 8.63 -0.32 -3.79
N ASP A 98 7.93 -1.06 -4.64
CA ASP A 98 6.82 -1.91 -4.20
C ASP A 98 7.37 -3.01 -3.25
N PRO A 99 6.99 -3.02 -1.96
CA PRO A 99 7.53 -3.97 -0.99
C PRO A 99 7.09 -5.42 -1.24
N ILE A 100 6.14 -5.65 -2.13
CA ILE A 100 5.59 -6.97 -2.43
C ILE A 100 6.21 -7.57 -3.69
N SER A 101 6.40 -6.77 -4.74
CA SER A 101 7.04 -7.23 -5.98
C SER A 101 8.55 -7.00 -5.99
N GLY A 102 9.04 -6.02 -5.24
CA GLY A 102 10.43 -5.55 -5.28
C GLY A 102 10.74 -4.62 -6.45
N GLU A 103 9.76 -4.35 -7.32
CA GLU A 103 9.93 -3.51 -8.51
C GLU A 103 9.65 -2.04 -8.19
N PRO A 104 10.32 -1.10 -8.87
CA PRO A 104 10.01 0.33 -8.75
C PRO A 104 8.59 0.61 -9.27
N PHE A 105 7.91 1.58 -8.64
CA PHE A 105 6.61 2.04 -9.14
C PHE A 105 6.73 2.70 -10.51
N GLU A 106 5.72 2.50 -11.35
CA GLU A 106 5.55 3.30 -12.57
C GLU A 106 5.14 4.72 -12.17
N ILE A 107 5.94 5.71 -12.56
CA ILE A 107 5.71 7.11 -12.27
C ILE A 107 5.68 7.89 -13.58
N ARG A 108 4.62 8.66 -13.79
CA ARG A 108 4.43 9.48 -14.99
C ARG A 108 4.27 10.96 -14.61
N PRO A 109 5.18 11.85 -15.03
CA PRO A 109 4.92 13.28 -14.94
C PRO A 109 3.68 13.64 -15.76
N VAL A 110 2.74 14.37 -15.16
CA VAL A 110 1.58 14.91 -15.89
C VAL A 110 1.88 16.36 -16.26
N ASP A 111 2.26 17.16 -15.27
CA ASP A 111 2.68 18.54 -15.45
C ASP A 111 3.63 18.98 -14.31
N THR A 112 3.87 20.29 -14.18
CA THR A 112 4.76 20.86 -13.15
C THR A 112 4.26 20.72 -11.71
N LYS A 113 2.98 20.40 -11.52
CA LYS A 113 2.29 20.32 -10.23
C LYS A 113 1.77 18.91 -9.93
N GLN A 114 1.66 18.06 -10.96
CA GLN A 114 1.06 16.74 -10.83
C GLN A 114 1.92 15.64 -11.48
N ALA A 115 1.87 14.47 -10.86
CA ALA A 115 2.36 13.22 -11.42
C ALA A 115 1.36 12.09 -11.14
N GLU A 116 1.53 10.95 -11.79
CA GLU A 116 0.83 9.72 -11.46
C GLU A 116 1.82 8.69 -10.93
N ILE A 117 1.41 7.95 -9.90
CA ILE A 117 2.14 6.79 -9.38
C ILE A 117 1.22 5.58 -9.37
N CYS A 118 1.62 4.51 -10.07
CA CYS A 118 0.81 3.32 -10.25
C CYS A 118 1.33 2.15 -9.41
N ALA A 119 0.41 1.42 -8.78
CA ALA A 119 0.70 0.22 -8.01
C ALA A 119 -0.37 -0.86 -8.25
N VAL A 120 -0.04 -2.12 -7.98
CA VAL A 120 -0.95 -3.26 -8.16
C VAL A 120 -1.48 -3.71 -6.81
N PHE A 121 -2.80 -3.63 -6.61
CA PHE A 121 -3.48 -3.99 -5.38
C PHE A 121 -4.26 -5.29 -5.52
N ALA A 122 -4.26 -6.11 -4.47
CA ALA A 122 -4.98 -7.37 -4.44
C ALA A 122 -6.50 -7.17 -4.25
N ARG A 123 -6.92 -6.01 -3.75
CA ARG A 123 -8.31 -5.72 -3.39
C ARG A 123 -8.78 -4.35 -3.91
N PRO A 124 -10.09 -4.18 -4.14
CA PRO A 124 -10.68 -2.86 -4.28
C PRO A 124 -10.41 -2.02 -3.01
N GLY A 125 -10.54 -0.70 -3.15
CA GLY A 125 -10.49 0.23 -2.04
C GLY A 125 -11.75 0.07 -1.21
N ASP A 126 -11.60 -0.10 0.09
CA ASP A 126 -12.69 -0.27 1.05
C ASP A 126 -13.20 1.09 1.59
N GLY A 127 -12.64 2.22 1.15
CA GLY A 127 -12.97 3.58 1.63
C GLY A 127 -12.50 3.86 3.06
N ASP A 128 -12.47 2.83 3.92
CA ASP A 128 -12.12 2.92 5.34
C ASP A 128 -10.61 2.76 5.61
N ALA A 129 -9.88 1.90 4.89
CA ALA A 129 -8.44 1.67 5.12
C ALA A 129 -7.58 2.90 4.75
N GLN A 130 -8.12 3.78 3.91
CA GLN A 130 -7.51 5.08 3.64
C GLN A 130 -7.48 5.95 4.91
N SER A 131 -8.46 5.80 5.83
CA SER A 131 -8.68 6.66 7.01
C SER A 131 -7.45 6.76 7.95
N TYR A 132 -6.62 5.72 8.05
CA TYR A 132 -5.45 5.71 8.94
C TYR A 132 -4.23 6.45 8.35
N TYR A 133 -4.14 6.53 7.01
CA TYR A 133 -3.04 7.20 6.31
C TYR A 133 -3.29 8.70 6.04
N TYR A 134 -4.51 9.20 6.25
CA TYR A 134 -4.88 10.59 5.95
C TYR A 134 -4.11 11.65 6.77
N GLY A 135 -3.50 11.29 7.90
CA GLY A 135 -2.82 12.29 8.75
C GLY A 135 -1.63 12.98 8.07
N TYR A 136 -0.81 12.21 7.34
CA TYR A 136 0.43 12.72 6.73
C TYR A 136 0.52 12.46 5.22
N GLY A 137 -0.16 11.45 4.69
CA GLY A 137 -0.04 11.05 3.27
C GLY A 137 -1.04 11.69 2.32
N ALA A 138 -2.19 12.15 2.82
CA ALA A 138 -3.28 12.68 1.99
C ALA A 138 -2.93 14.00 1.29
N ALA A 139 -1.93 14.73 1.79
CA ALA A 139 -1.46 15.93 1.12
C ALA A 139 -0.77 15.59 -0.22
N TYR A 140 -0.08 14.44 -0.30
CA TYR A 140 0.78 14.10 -1.43
C TYR A 140 0.09 13.25 -2.49
N ILE A 141 -0.95 12.47 -2.16
CA ILE A 141 -1.73 11.70 -3.13
C ILE A 141 -3.22 11.99 -3.02
N ASN A 142 -3.94 11.95 -4.15
CA ASN A 142 -5.39 12.00 -4.16
C ASN A 142 -5.98 10.67 -3.63
N ALA A 143 -6.16 10.59 -2.32
CA ALA A 143 -6.78 9.46 -1.66
C ALA A 143 -8.32 9.48 -1.75
N GLU A 144 -8.96 10.55 -2.23
CA GLU A 144 -10.42 10.62 -2.38
C GLU A 144 -10.93 9.65 -3.45
N THR A 145 -10.09 9.33 -4.42
CA THR A 145 -10.44 8.34 -5.44
C THR A 145 -10.32 6.94 -4.87
N THR A 146 -11.46 6.31 -4.60
CA THR A 146 -11.52 4.92 -4.18
C THR A 146 -11.11 4.00 -5.34
N ARG A 147 -10.28 2.99 -5.08
CA ARG A 147 -9.93 1.98 -6.08
C ARG A 147 -11.16 1.12 -6.40
N PRO A 148 -11.67 1.09 -7.64
CA PRO A 148 -12.93 0.41 -7.95
C PRO A 148 -12.80 -1.12 -7.95
N GLU A 149 -11.63 -1.64 -8.33
CA GLU A 149 -11.36 -3.07 -8.47
C GLU A 149 -9.94 -3.42 -7.98
N ALA A 150 -9.66 -4.73 -7.88
CA ALA A 150 -8.31 -5.23 -7.71
C ALA A 150 -7.52 -5.07 -9.02
N GLY A 151 -6.21 -4.86 -8.93
CA GLY A 151 -5.34 -4.66 -10.09
C GLY A 151 -4.55 -3.37 -10.00
N GLN A 152 -4.09 -2.89 -11.17
CA GLN A 152 -3.34 -1.66 -11.27
C GLN A 152 -4.24 -0.45 -11.01
N PHE A 153 -3.79 0.43 -10.11
CA PHE A 153 -4.42 1.70 -9.85
C PHE A 153 -3.37 2.80 -9.75
N CYS A 154 -3.65 3.96 -10.34
CA CYS A 154 -2.74 5.09 -10.37
C CYS A 154 -3.30 6.23 -9.50
N TYR A 155 -2.53 6.64 -8.50
CA TYR A 155 -2.83 7.80 -7.68
C TYR A 155 -2.24 9.06 -8.31
N THR A 156 -3.02 10.13 -8.36
CA THR A 156 -2.49 11.46 -8.67
C THR A 156 -1.67 11.98 -7.50
N VAL A 157 -0.45 12.38 -7.76
CA VAL A 157 0.50 12.97 -6.81
C VAL A 157 0.43 14.50 -6.90
N ASN A 158 0.32 15.18 -5.76
CA ASN A 158 0.41 16.63 -5.66
C ASN A 158 1.86 17.07 -5.36
N LEU A 159 2.55 17.56 -6.38
CA LEU A 159 3.94 18.03 -6.29
C LEU A 159 4.07 19.41 -5.62
N THR A 160 2.95 20.03 -5.26
CA THR A 160 2.89 21.34 -4.61
C THR A 160 2.31 21.30 -3.19
N ALA A 161 2.04 20.10 -2.67
CA ALA A 161 1.60 19.91 -1.30
C ALA A 161 2.61 20.50 -0.30
N GLU A 162 2.11 21.11 0.77
CA GLU A 162 2.95 21.57 1.86
C GLU A 162 3.47 20.36 2.66
N PRO A 163 4.73 20.38 3.09
CA PRO A 163 5.29 19.31 3.92
C PRO A 163 4.61 19.29 5.29
N GLY A 164 4.34 18.09 5.80
CA GLY A 164 3.81 17.86 7.15
C GLY A 164 4.84 17.98 8.27
#